data_AF-A0A0B4FE15-F1
#
_entry.id   AF-A0A0B4FE15-F1
#
_cell.length_a   1.000
_cell.length_b   1.000
_cell.length_c   1.000
_cell.angle_alpha   90.00
_cell.angle_beta   90.00
_cell.angle_gamma   90.00
#
_symmetry.space_group_name_H-M   'P 1'
#
loop_
_entity.id
_entity.type
_entity.pdbx_description
1 polymer ?
#
loop_
_entity_poly.entity_id
_entity_poly.type
_entity_poly.pdbx_seq_one_letter_code
_entity_poly.pdbx_strand_id
1 'polypeptide(L)'
;MLSGVNKEDVLVMDGADSLTTVSHEIYGGVVQKGVNVEDINVGDRVFDFSADRLATFQTVSASMVQKAEQGDVPEELATLPLAYATFGIRITNNLTRVLETNCIVRSFHRDRAKDRSKAPGSTLDTLPTSRGASYLAFDVLDLYRQKERLLSDYLLTATSLYRQKLIPAIGPIEKRNLADFNKAIAAFTYAFATKKTVIKYI
;
A
#
# COMPACT_ATOMS: atom_id res chain seq x y z
N MET A 1 -10.99 8.18 -11.77
CA MET A 1 -10.37 7.58 -10.58
C MET A 1 -9.18 6.74 -11.03
N LEU A 2 -8.13 6.64 -10.21
CA LEU A 2 -6.98 5.77 -10.42
C LEU A 2 -6.83 4.83 -9.22
N SER A 3 -6.30 3.64 -9.45
CA SER A 3 -5.94 2.68 -8.39
C SER A 3 -4.68 1.92 -8.78
N GLY A 4 -3.77 1.70 -7.83
CA GLY A 4 -2.54 0.93 -8.08
C GLY A 4 -2.76 -0.57 -7.92
N VAL A 5 -2.18 -1.36 -8.82
CA VAL A 5 -2.15 -2.83 -8.72
C VAL A 5 -0.98 -3.25 -7.83
N ASN A 6 -1.25 -4.15 -6.90
CA ASN A 6 -0.33 -4.64 -5.89
C ASN A 6 -0.33 -6.18 -5.83
N LYS A 7 0.66 -6.75 -5.13
CA LYS A 7 0.77 -8.21 -4.93
C LYS A 7 -0.48 -8.77 -4.26
N GLU A 8 -1.01 -8.02 -3.31
CA GLU A 8 -2.20 -8.36 -2.54
C GLU A 8 -3.41 -8.57 -3.49
N ASP A 9 -3.53 -7.77 -4.55
CA ASP A 9 -4.61 -7.93 -5.53
C ASP A 9 -4.49 -9.25 -6.33
N VAL A 10 -3.27 -9.69 -6.61
CA VAL A 10 -3.01 -10.98 -7.27
C VAL A 10 -3.38 -12.13 -6.33
N LEU A 11 -3.01 -12.06 -5.06
CA LEU A 11 -3.33 -13.08 -4.06
C LEU A 11 -4.84 -13.22 -3.84
N VAL A 12 -5.58 -12.10 -3.85
CA VAL A 12 -7.05 -12.11 -3.81
C VAL A 12 -7.62 -12.77 -5.05
N MET A 13 -7.16 -12.39 -6.24
CA MET A 13 -7.67 -12.94 -7.50
C MET A 13 -7.37 -14.43 -7.71
N ASP A 14 -6.24 -14.91 -7.19
CA ASP A 14 -5.88 -16.32 -7.20
C ASP A 14 -6.60 -17.15 -6.11
N GLY A 15 -7.40 -16.50 -5.25
CA GLY A 15 -8.09 -17.13 -4.12
C GLY A 15 -7.15 -17.57 -2.98
N ALA A 16 -5.89 -17.11 -3.00
CA ALA A 16 -4.91 -17.37 -1.95
C ALA A 16 -5.13 -16.48 -0.71
N ASP A 17 -5.81 -15.35 -0.89
CA ASP A 17 -6.30 -14.48 0.18
C ASP A 17 -7.80 -14.21 0.03
N SER A 18 -8.59 -14.73 0.96
CA SER A 18 -10.04 -14.56 1.00
C SER A 18 -10.51 -13.52 2.00
N LEU A 19 -9.59 -12.89 2.74
CA LEU A 19 -9.90 -11.97 3.84
C LEU A 19 -9.71 -10.51 3.46
N THR A 20 -9.08 -10.28 2.31
CA THR A 20 -8.75 -8.96 1.77
C THR A 20 -9.40 -8.78 0.41
N THR A 21 -9.32 -7.56 -0.09
CA THR A 21 -10.07 -7.09 -1.24
C THR A 21 -9.15 -6.40 -2.22
N VAL A 22 -9.50 -6.37 -3.50
CA VAL A 22 -8.68 -5.66 -4.48
C VAL A 22 -8.74 -4.13 -4.32
N SER A 23 -7.70 -3.42 -4.80
CA SER A 23 -7.51 -1.96 -4.75
C SER A 23 -7.14 -1.46 -3.36
N HIS A 24 -5.84 -1.41 -3.09
CA HIS A 24 -5.28 -1.01 -1.80
C HIS A 24 -4.86 0.46 -1.72
N GLU A 25 -4.93 1.19 -2.83
CA GLU A 25 -4.57 2.60 -2.95
C GLU A 25 -5.38 3.24 -4.08
N ILE A 26 -5.76 4.51 -3.90
CA ILE A 26 -6.64 5.22 -4.82
C ILE A 26 -6.25 6.69 -4.99
N TYR A 27 -6.59 7.25 -6.15
CA TYR A 27 -6.63 8.69 -6.43
C TYR A 27 -7.97 9.05 -7.08
N GLY A 28 -8.62 10.10 -6.61
CA GLY A 28 -9.98 10.45 -6.98
C GLY A 28 -10.34 11.92 -6.78
N GLY A 29 -11.59 12.24 -7.09
CA GLY A 29 -12.20 13.53 -6.74
C GLY A 29 -13.21 13.34 -5.63
N VAL A 30 -13.26 14.28 -4.69
CA VAL A 30 -14.24 14.28 -3.60
C VAL A 30 -15.60 14.65 -4.17
N VAL A 31 -16.57 13.75 -4.03
CA VAL A 31 -17.96 13.98 -4.49
C VAL A 31 -18.91 14.29 -3.34
N GLN A 32 -18.55 13.89 -2.12
CA GLN A 32 -19.29 14.12 -0.90
C GLN A 32 -18.33 14.17 0.28
N LYS A 33 -18.64 14.96 1.31
CA LYS A 33 -17.89 15.02 2.57
C LYS A 33 -18.82 14.89 3.78
N GLY A 34 -18.28 14.39 4.89
CA GLY A 34 -18.98 14.39 6.17
C GLY A 34 -19.18 15.82 6.68
N VAL A 35 -20.22 16.03 7.50
CA VAL A 35 -20.56 17.36 8.04
C VAL A 35 -19.41 17.98 8.87
N ASN A 36 -18.61 17.15 9.54
CA ASN A 36 -17.49 17.57 10.38
C ASN A 36 -16.13 17.57 9.66
N VAL A 37 -16.11 17.38 8.33
CA VAL A 37 -14.87 17.42 7.54
C VAL A 37 -14.70 18.83 7.00
N GLU A 38 -13.71 19.56 7.49
CA GLU A 38 -13.49 20.98 7.15
C GLU A 38 -12.39 21.17 6.10
N ASP A 39 -11.30 20.41 6.20
CA ASP A 39 -10.08 20.59 5.39
C ASP A 39 -10.16 20.01 3.97
N ILE A 40 -11.23 19.27 3.67
CA ILE A 40 -11.47 18.64 2.36
C ILE A 40 -12.82 19.10 1.82
N ASN A 41 -12.86 19.53 0.57
CA ASN A 41 -14.05 20.05 -0.09
C ASN A 41 -14.45 19.20 -1.30
N VAL A 42 -15.74 19.22 -1.63
CA VAL A 42 -16.25 18.62 -2.87
C VAL A 42 -15.55 19.28 -4.06
N GLY A 43 -15.06 18.46 -4.99
CA GLY A 43 -14.24 18.87 -6.13
C GLY A 43 -12.73 18.74 -5.90
N ASP A 44 -12.27 18.62 -4.64
CA ASP A 44 -10.86 18.41 -4.36
C ASP A 44 -10.35 17.10 -4.95
N ARG A 45 -9.11 17.14 -5.45
CA ARG A 45 -8.38 15.93 -5.87
C ARG A 45 -7.63 15.37 -4.68
N VAL A 46 -7.78 14.06 -4.46
CA VAL A 46 -7.26 13.41 -3.27
C VAL A 46 -6.73 12.01 -3.56
N PHE A 47 -5.88 11.51 -2.70
CA PHE A 47 -5.35 10.15 -2.71
C PHE A 47 -5.23 9.57 -1.30
N ASP A 48 -5.33 8.25 -1.20
CA ASP A 48 -5.36 7.52 0.08
C ASP A 48 -5.07 6.02 -0.14
N PHE A 49 -4.83 5.30 0.94
CA PHE A 49 -5.10 3.88 1.09
C PHE A 49 -6.59 3.60 0.88
N SER A 50 -6.86 2.52 0.15
CA SER A 50 -8.19 1.94 0.07
C SER A 50 -8.13 0.58 0.77
N ALA A 51 -9.15 0.22 1.53
CA ALA A 51 -9.22 -1.09 2.19
C ALA A 51 -10.57 -1.78 1.97
N ASP A 52 -11.39 -1.31 1.03
CA ASP A 52 -12.72 -1.88 0.77
C ASP A 52 -12.77 -2.69 -0.52
N ARG A 53 -12.76 -2.05 -1.70
CA ARG A 53 -12.93 -2.78 -2.97
C ARG A 53 -12.61 -1.88 -4.14
N LEU A 54 -12.33 -2.51 -5.29
CA LEU A 54 -12.26 -1.85 -6.58
C LEU A 54 -13.68 -1.36 -6.99
N ALA A 55 -14.05 -0.16 -6.56
CA ALA A 55 -15.35 0.47 -6.83
C ALA A 55 -15.19 1.92 -7.33
N THR A 56 -16.19 2.41 -8.08
CA THR A 56 -16.24 3.78 -8.62
C THR A 56 -16.41 4.84 -7.54
N PHE A 57 -16.98 4.46 -6.39
CA PHE A 57 -17.16 5.31 -5.22
C PHE A 57 -16.70 4.56 -3.98
N GLN A 58 -15.98 5.25 -3.11
CA GLN A 58 -15.53 4.73 -1.83
C GLN A 58 -15.65 5.81 -0.77
N THR A 59 -15.97 5.38 0.44
CA THR A 59 -15.98 6.23 1.63
C THR A 59 -14.77 5.87 2.46
N VAL A 60 -13.90 6.84 2.71
CA VAL A 60 -12.70 6.68 3.53
C VAL A 60 -12.71 7.70 4.66
N SER A 61 -11.91 7.44 5.69
CA SER A 61 -11.75 8.37 6.80
C SER A 61 -11.02 9.62 6.33
N ALA A 62 -11.50 10.80 6.71
CA ALA A 62 -10.90 12.07 6.26
C ALA A 62 -9.43 12.22 6.72
N SER A 63 -9.04 11.61 7.84
CA SER A 63 -7.65 11.60 8.32
C SER A 63 -6.70 10.85 7.41
N MET A 64 -7.20 9.87 6.65
CA MET A 64 -6.38 9.03 5.79
C MET A 64 -6.15 9.68 4.42
N VAL A 65 -6.94 10.68 4.07
CA VAL A 65 -6.92 11.33 2.77
C VAL A 65 -5.87 12.44 2.71
N GLN A 66 -5.08 12.46 1.65
CA GLN A 66 -4.21 13.60 1.30
C GLN A 66 -4.74 14.35 0.08
N LYS A 67 -4.70 15.68 0.15
CA LYS A 67 -5.07 16.55 -0.96
C LYS A 67 -3.92 16.63 -1.97
N ALA A 68 -4.25 16.48 -3.24
CA ALA A 68 -3.33 16.69 -4.34
C ALA A 68 -3.19 18.19 -4.65
N GLU A 69 -1.98 18.61 -4.96
CA GLU A 69 -1.63 19.98 -5.35
C GLU A 69 -1.55 20.12 -6.87
N GLN A 70 -1.59 21.35 -7.38
CA GLN A 70 -1.60 21.63 -8.83
C GLN A 70 -0.36 21.09 -9.57
N GLY A 71 0.77 20.93 -8.88
CA GLY A 71 2.01 20.39 -9.44
C GLY A 71 2.17 18.88 -9.31
N ASP A 72 1.26 18.20 -8.62
CA ASP A 72 1.37 16.76 -8.42
C ASP A 72 0.97 15.97 -9.67
N VAL A 73 1.64 14.85 -9.90
CA VAL A 73 1.28 13.91 -10.97
C VAL A 73 0.32 12.86 -10.40
N PRO A 74 -0.95 12.80 -10.84
CA PRO A 74 -1.96 11.90 -10.27
C PRO A 74 -1.54 10.43 -10.26
N GLU A 75 -0.91 9.97 -11.33
CA GLU A 75 -0.42 8.60 -11.45
C GLU A 75 0.67 8.28 -10.44
N GLU A 76 1.53 9.24 -10.13
CA GLU A 76 2.59 9.05 -9.13
C GLU A 76 1.98 9.02 -7.72
N LEU A 77 1.09 9.97 -7.40
CA LEU A 77 0.38 10.02 -6.13
C LEU A 77 -0.40 8.73 -5.84
N ALA A 78 -1.04 8.15 -6.85
CA ALA A 78 -1.79 6.90 -6.73
C ALA A 78 -0.92 5.69 -6.35
N THR A 79 0.41 5.82 -6.36
CA THR A 79 1.36 4.75 -6.02
C THR A 79 2.06 4.95 -4.69
N LEU A 80 1.92 6.14 -4.09
CA LEU A 80 2.61 6.46 -2.84
C LEU A 80 2.07 5.69 -1.63
N PRO A 81 0.75 5.54 -1.42
CA PRO A 81 0.21 5.02 -0.17
C PRO A 81 0.79 3.67 0.22
N LEU A 82 0.56 2.61 -0.56
CA LEU A 82 0.88 1.26 -0.09
C LEU A 82 2.39 1.03 0.01
N ALA A 83 3.13 1.55 -0.96
CA ALA A 83 4.56 1.37 -1.02
C ALA A 83 5.31 2.15 0.06
N TYR A 84 4.90 3.40 0.35
CA TYR A 84 5.52 4.18 1.40
C TYR A 84 4.96 3.93 2.80
N ALA A 85 3.78 3.31 2.96
CA ALA A 85 3.44 2.68 4.23
C ALA A 85 4.44 1.58 4.57
N THR A 86 4.66 0.67 3.62
CA THR A 86 5.60 -0.45 3.79
C THR A 86 7.02 0.06 4.08
N PHE A 87 7.46 1.13 3.39
CA PHE A 87 8.76 1.77 3.63
C PHE A 87 8.82 2.57 4.93
N GLY A 88 7.77 3.33 5.27
CA GLY A 88 7.66 4.12 6.48
C GLY A 88 7.71 3.25 7.73
N ILE A 89 7.04 2.10 7.72
CA ILE A 89 7.15 1.08 8.77
C ILE A 89 8.58 0.53 8.83
N ARG A 90 9.21 0.29 7.67
CA ARG A 90 10.58 -0.24 7.57
C ARG A 90 11.64 0.71 8.11
N ILE A 91 11.38 2.04 8.13
CA ILE A 91 12.34 3.07 8.57
C ILE A 91 12.02 3.66 9.93
N THR A 92 10.76 4.02 10.20
CA THR A 92 10.41 4.88 11.36
C THR A 92 10.14 4.13 12.64
N ASN A 93 10.19 2.80 12.63
CA ASN A 93 10.07 1.92 13.78
C ASN A 93 10.20 2.62 15.16
N ASN A 94 9.04 2.99 15.72
CA ASN A 94 8.84 3.09 17.17
C ASN A 94 9.04 1.71 17.85
N LEU A 95 9.41 0.66 17.09
CA LEU A 95 9.77 -0.69 17.53
C LEU A 95 11.28 -1.02 17.39
N THR A 96 12.10 -0.13 16.79
CA THR A 96 13.57 -0.23 16.76
C THR A 96 14.17 1.05 17.33
N ARG A 97 14.07 1.20 18.66
CA ARG A 97 15.23 1.75 19.36
C ARG A 97 16.31 0.68 19.21
N VAL A 98 17.26 0.88 18.30
CA VAL A 98 18.65 0.39 18.33
C VAL A 98 19.29 0.57 16.95
N LEU A 99 20.18 1.56 16.91
CA LEU A 99 21.48 1.61 16.24
C LEU A 99 21.55 1.75 14.71
N GLU A 100 22.10 2.91 14.33
CA GLU A 100 22.98 3.08 13.18
C GLU A 100 23.95 1.91 13.03
N THR A 101 24.32 1.63 11.78
CA THR A 101 25.23 0.59 11.28
C THR A 101 24.62 -0.79 11.00
N ASN A 102 24.46 -1.06 9.70
CA ASN A 102 24.40 -2.40 9.10
C ASN A 102 23.25 -3.35 9.52
N CYS A 103 22.00 -2.90 9.49
CA CYS A 103 20.86 -3.82 9.55
C CYS A 103 20.35 -4.22 8.15
N ILE A 104 20.57 -5.48 7.75
CA ILE A 104 19.85 -6.11 6.63
C ILE A 104 18.52 -6.62 7.17
N VAL A 105 17.46 -5.83 7.02
CA VAL A 105 16.09 -6.29 7.30
C VAL A 105 15.56 -7.02 6.07
N ARG A 106 15.46 -8.36 6.16
CA ARG A 106 14.74 -9.20 5.18
C ARG A 106 13.28 -9.34 5.62
N SER A 107 12.36 -8.74 4.86
CA SER A 107 10.93 -9.00 5.01
C SER A 107 10.63 -10.42 4.54
N PHE A 108 10.12 -11.27 5.42
CA PHE A 108 9.43 -12.50 5.03
C PHE A 108 7.95 -12.16 4.90
N HIS A 109 7.49 -11.91 3.67
CA HIS A 109 6.07 -12.03 3.38
C HIS A 109 5.74 -13.52 3.31
N ARG A 110 4.74 -13.94 4.09
CA ARG A 110 4.26 -15.33 4.11
C ARG A 110 3.67 -15.65 2.74
N ASP A 111 4.45 -16.24 1.84
CA ASP A 111 3.93 -16.80 0.59
C ASP A 111 3.00 -17.97 0.96
N ARG A 112 1.69 -17.72 0.98
CA ARG A 112 0.65 -18.74 1.17
C ARG A 112 0.37 -19.53 -0.12
N ALA A 113 1.24 -19.48 -1.11
CA ALA A 113 1.11 -20.28 -2.32
C ALA A 113 2.04 -21.49 -2.25
N LYS A 114 1.45 -22.68 -2.11
CA LYS A 114 2.05 -24.05 -2.12
C LYS A 114 2.77 -24.51 -0.85
N ASP A 115 2.03 -24.77 0.22
CA ASP A 115 2.33 -25.96 1.02
C ASP A 115 1.06 -26.49 1.71
N ARG A 116 0.28 -27.30 0.99
CA ARG A 116 -0.86 -28.04 1.57
C ARG A 116 -0.44 -29.40 2.16
N SER A 117 0.85 -29.64 2.40
CA SER A 117 1.35 -30.93 2.89
C SER A 117 1.78 -30.96 4.36
N LYS A 118 1.81 -29.83 5.07
CA LYS A 118 2.20 -29.79 6.49
C LYS A 118 1.01 -29.57 7.43
N ALA A 119 0.87 -30.49 8.39
CA ALA A 119 -0.07 -30.45 9.50
C ALA A 119 0.04 -29.14 10.32
N PRO A 120 -1.03 -28.69 11.00
CA PRO A 120 -1.05 -27.43 11.71
C PRO A 120 -0.25 -27.55 13.01
N GLY A 121 1.03 -27.21 12.96
CA GLY A 121 1.88 -27.20 14.16
C GLY A 121 3.37 -27.10 13.89
N SER A 122 3.84 -26.00 13.29
CA SER A 122 5.19 -25.44 13.52
C SER A 122 5.47 -24.21 12.63
N THR A 123 4.92 -23.05 13.01
CA THR A 123 5.17 -21.76 12.34
C THR A 123 6.56 -21.15 12.61
N LEU A 124 7.52 -21.92 13.12
CA LEU A 124 8.84 -21.43 13.56
C LEU A 124 10.04 -22.00 12.78
N ASP A 125 9.83 -22.96 11.87
CA ASP A 125 10.93 -23.70 11.23
C ASP A 125 11.66 -22.93 10.11
N THR A 126 11.22 -21.72 9.74
CA THR A 126 11.76 -20.95 8.61
C THR A 126 12.59 -19.72 9.00
N LEU A 127 12.74 -19.41 10.29
CA LEU A 127 13.53 -18.25 10.71
C LEU A 127 14.97 -18.69 11.00
N PRO A 128 16.00 -18.10 10.36
CA PRO A 128 17.37 -18.31 10.81
C PRO A 128 17.48 -17.72 12.21
N THR A 129 17.48 -18.54 13.25
CA THR A 129 17.55 -18.07 14.64
C THR A 129 18.96 -17.58 14.96
N SER A 130 19.34 -16.43 14.43
CA SER A 130 20.48 -15.67 14.95
C SER A 130 20.09 -15.15 16.33
N ARG A 131 20.85 -15.55 17.35
CA ARG A 131 20.70 -15.01 18.70
C ARG A 131 20.86 -13.49 18.67
N GLY A 132 19.88 -12.77 19.22
CA GLY A 132 19.88 -11.30 19.31
C GLY A 132 19.10 -10.58 18.19
N ALA A 133 18.57 -11.29 17.19
CA ALA A 133 17.68 -10.69 16.19
C ALA A 133 16.25 -10.55 16.73
N SER A 134 15.63 -9.38 16.50
CA SER A 134 14.19 -9.17 16.72
C SER A 134 13.45 -9.40 15.40
N TYR A 135 12.46 -10.27 15.40
CA TYR A 135 11.63 -10.59 14.24
C TYR A 135 10.28 -9.91 14.39
N LEU A 136 9.97 -8.99 13.47
CA LEU A 136 8.67 -8.36 13.38
C LEU A 136 8.01 -8.76 12.06
N ALA A 137 6.90 -9.49 12.15
CA ALA A 137 5.99 -9.66 11.02
C ALA A 137 4.85 -8.65 11.17
N PHE A 138 4.51 -7.96 10.09
CA PHE A 138 3.38 -7.04 10.06
C PHE A 138 2.65 -7.14 8.72
N ASP A 139 1.38 -6.78 8.75
CA ASP A 139 0.51 -6.62 7.59
C ASP A 139 0.04 -5.16 7.55
N VAL A 140 0.12 -4.51 6.39
CA VAL A 140 -0.29 -3.11 6.23
C VAL A 140 -1.81 -2.95 6.41
N LEU A 141 -2.59 -3.98 6.08
CA LEU A 141 -4.04 -3.97 6.26
C LEU A 141 -4.45 -4.08 7.73
N ASP A 142 -3.68 -4.83 8.52
CA ASP A 142 -3.87 -4.83 9.98
C ASP A 142 -3.57 -3.44 10.57
N LEU A 143 -2.57 -2.73 10.04
CA LEU A 143 -2.26 -1.36 10.46
C LEU A 143 -3.35 -0.37 10.04
N TYR A 144 -3.93 -0.52 8.85
CA TYR A 144 -5.09 0.28 8.45
C TYR A 144 -6.24 0.13 9.46
N ARG A 145 -6.54 -1.10 9.89
CA ARG A 145 -7.65 -1.38 10.82
C ARG A 145 -7.37 -0.97 12.27
N GLN A 146 -6.13 -1.13 12.74
CA GLN A 146 -5.80 -0.97 14.16
C GLN A 146 -5.05 0.32 14.50
N LYS A 147 -4.38 0.93 13.51
CA LYS A 147 -3.45 2.06 13.70
C LYS A 147 -3.59 3.08 12.57
N GLU A 148 -4.83 3.42 12.21
CA GLU A 148 -5.16 4.38 11.14
C GLU A 148 -4.33 5.68 11.23
N ARG A 149 -4.27 6.28 12.42
CA ARG A 149 -3.51 7.52 12.65
C ARG A 149 -2.03 7.41 12.25
N LEU A 150 -1.40 6.29 12.57
CA LEU A 150 0.01 6.05 12.22
C LEU A 150 0.19 5.96 10.70
N LEU A 151 -0.75 5.31 10.03
CA LEU A 151 -0.73 5.15 8.58
C LEU A 151 -0.96 6.48 7.84
N SER A 152 -1.87 7.31 8.36
CA SER A 152 -2.06 8.70 7.95
C SER A 152 -0.76 9.52 8.07
N ASP A 153 -0.09 9.44 9.23
CA ASP A 153 1.17 10.18 9.45
C ASP A 153 2.27 9.74 8.47
N TYR A 154 2.32 8.45 8.12
CA TYR A 154 3.23 7.94 7.09
C TYR A 154 2.90 8.46 5.71
N LEU A 155 1.62 8.52 5.32
CA LEU A 155 1.23 9.06 4.03
C LEU A 155 1.57 10.55 3.92
N LEU A 156 1.30 11.32 4.96
CA LEU A 156 1.65 12.73 5.03
C LEU A 156 3.16 12.93 4.86
N THR A 157 3.96 12.14 5.61
CA THR A 157 5.43 12.20 5.55
C THR A 157 5.94 11.82 4.16
N ALA A 158 5.46 10.72 3.59
CA ALA A 158 5.84 10.27 2.26
C ALA A 158 5.48 11.31 1.20
N THR A 159 4.29 11.89 1.27
CA THR A 159 3.85 12.95 0.36
C THR A 159 4.79 14.16 0.42
N SER A 160 5.14 14.60 1.64
CA SER A 160 6.06 15.72 1.84
C SER A 160 7.45 15.43 1.26
N LEU A 161 8.01 14.25 1.51
CA LEU A 161 9.31 13.85 0.96
C LEU A 161 9.28 13.73 -0.57
N TYR A 162 8.19 13.21 -1.13
CA TYR A 162 7.99 13.11 -2.57
C TYR A 162 7.92 14.49 -3.23
N ARG A 163 7.15 15.43 -2.65
CA ARG A 163 7.05 16.81 -3.15
C ARG A 163 8.39 17.55 -3.09
N GLN A 164 9.16 17.31 -2.03
CA GLN A 164 10.53 17.81 -1.86
C GLN A 164 11.56 17.10 -2.76
N LYS A 165 11.16 16.09 -3.54
CA LYS A 165 12.03 15.27 -4.39
C LYS A 165 13.13 14.51 -3.63
N LEU A 166 12.94 14.30 -2.32
CA LEU A 166 13.83 13.51 -1.47
C LEU A 166 13.61 12.00 -1.65
N ILE A 167 12.43 11.61 -2.11
CA ILE A 167 12.14 10.25 -2.57
C ILE A 167 11.61 10.30 -4.01
N PRO A 168 11.96 9.31 -4.85
CA PRO A 168 11.46 9.26 -6.22
C PRO A 168 9.99 8.82 -6.26
N ALA A 169 9.31 9.11 -7.37
CA ALA A 169 8.07 8.42 -7.69
C ALA A 169 8.30 6.91 -7.85
N ILE A 170 7.26 6.11 -7.65
CA ILE A 170 7.35 4.67 -7.81
C ILE A 170 7.09 4.32 -9.26
N GLY A 171 8.13 3.97 -10.00
CA GLY A 171 7.97 3.63 -11.39
C GLY A 171 9.27 3.52 -12.16
N PRO A 172 9.20 3.03 -13.40
CA PRO A 172 8.22 3.46 -14.42
C PRO A 172 6.76 3.05 -14.18
N ILE A 173 5.82 3.97 -14.42
CA ILE A 173 4.38 3.75 -14.25
C ILE A 173 3.74 3.31 -15.57
N GLU A 174 3.06 2.17 -15.55
CA GLU A 174 2.25 1.67 -16.66
C GLU A 174 0.77 1.96 -16.39
N LYS A 175 0.11 2.66 -17.31
CA LYS A 175 -1.33 2.93 -17.23
C LYS A 175 -2.12 1.86 -17.96
N ARG A 176 -3.15 1.33 -17.32
CA ARG A 176 -4.11 0.41 -17.95
C ARG A 176 -5.55 0.80 -17.67
N ASN A 177 -6.44 0.33 -18.53
CA ASN A 177 -7.87 0.51 -18.34
C ASN A 177 -8.44 -0.48 -17.31
N LEU A 178 -9.53 -0.12 -16.64
CA LEU A 178 -10.29 -1.07 -15.83
C LEU A 178 -10.72 -2.31 -16.62
N ALA A 179 -11.08 -2.16 -17.91
CA ALA A 179 -11.42 -3.28 -18.79
C ALA A 179 -10.26 -4.28 -18.96
N ASP A 180 -9.02 -3.85 -18.73
CA ASP A 180 -7.82 -4.68 -18.81
C ASP A 180 -7.32 -5.11 -17.42
N PHE A 181 -8.11 -4.96 -16.36
CA PHE A 181 -7.71 -5.31 -14.98
C PHE A 181 -7.22 -6.76 -14.87
N ASN A 182 -7.99 -7.72 -15.40
CA ASN A 182 -7.60 -9.14 -15.38
C ASN A 182 -6.28 -9.38 -16.13
N LYS A 183 -6.05 -8.66 -17.23
CA LYS A 183 -4.77 -8.73 -17.97
C LYS A 183 -3.63 -8.09 -17.18
N ALA A 184 -3.90 -7.05 -16.38
CA ALA A 184 -2.93 -6.42 -15.50
C ALA A 184 -2.49 -7.38 -14.39
N ILE A 185 -3.44 -8.08 -13.76
CA ILE A 185 -3.18 -9.11 -12.77
C ILE A 185 -2.39 -10.27 -13.38
N ALA A 186 -2.81 -10.80 -14.53
CA ALA A 186 -2.11 -11.90 -15.20
C ALA A 186 -0.68 -11.54 -15.66
N ALA A 187 -0.42 -10.26 -15.94
CA ALA A 187 0.89 -9.75 -16.33
C ALA A 187 1.72 -9.24 -15.13
N PHE A 188 1.20 -9.36 -13.90
CA PHE A 188 1.90 -8.89 -12.70
C PHE A 188 3.16 -9.73 -12.48
N THR A 189 4.26 -9.06 -12.17
CA THR A 189 5.55 -9.70 -11.88
C THR A 189 6.07 -9.25 -10.52
N TYR A 190 6.59 -10.21 -9.77
CA TYR A 190 7.26 -9.97 -8.49
C TYR A 190 8.67 -9.41 -8.64
N ALA A 191 9.15 -9.20 -9.86
CA ALA A 191 10.49 -8.67 -10.11
C ALA A 191 10.60 -7.23 -9.58
N PHE A 192 11.40 -7.07 -8.52
CA PHE A 192 11.76 -5.78 -7.95
C PHE A 192 12.17 -4.81 -9.06
N ALA A 193 11.67 -3.57 -8.99
CA ALA A 193 11.96 -2.45 -9.90
C ALA A 193 11.38 -2.51 -11.33
N THR A 194 10.57 -3.49 -11.71
CA THR A 194 10.19 -3.65 -13.14
C THR A 194 9.09 -2.72 -13.66
N LYS A 195 8.17 -2.22 -12.83
CA LYS A 195 7.15 -1.19 -13.14
C LYS A 195 6.03 -1.19 -12.10
N LYS A 196 5.30 -0.08 -11.99
CA LYS A 196 4.07 0.02 -11.19
C LYS A 196 2.86 0.20 -12.11
N THR A 197 1.87 -0.69 -12.02
CA THR A 197 0.66 -0.59 -12.85
C THR A 197 -0.40 0.23 -12.13
N VAL A 198 -0.96 1.22 -12.82
CA VAL A 198 -2.08 2.05 -12.35
C VAL A 198 -3.28 1.84 -13.27
N ILE A 199 -4.41 1.47 -12.68
CA ILE A 199 -5.69 1.23 -13.34
C ILE A 199 -6.47 2.54 -13.37
N LYS A 200 -6.88 2.95 -14.55
CA LYS A 200 -7.74 4.11 -14.78
C LYS A 200 -9.19 3.66 -15.00
N TYR A 201 -10.08 4.25 -14.22
CA TYR A 201 -11.52 4.22 -14.47
C TYR A 201 -11.84 5.26 -15.54
N ILE A 202 -12.47 4.83 -16.63
CA ILE A 202 -13.06 5.72 -17.65
C ILE A 202 -14.45 6.16 -17.17
#